data_AF-A0A437S5H8-F1
#
_entry.id   AF-A0A437S5H8-F1
#
_cell.length_a   1.000
_cell.length_b   1.000
_cell.length_c   1.000
_cell.angle_alpha   90.00
_cell.angle_beta   90.00
_cell.angle_gamma   90.00
#
_symmetry.space_group_name_H-M   'P 1'
#
loop_
_entity.id
_entity.type
_entity.pdbx_description
1 polymer ?
#
loop_
_entity_poly.entity_id
_entity_poly.type
_entity_poly.pdbx_seq_one_letter_code
_entity_poly.pdbx_strand_id
1 'polypeptide(L)'
;MAKKKNKKIKSVNLDKVVLSEEETKVAKKKAMLIILLCIMWPITLLLLWPSLRSIVPTIVYYGIILISMVNVILTYTFTTLEIDEMKYQAFLQRNPIGKVERLGSVFVIAEVGLIMMFIILSK
;
A
#
# COMPACT_ATOMS: atom_id res chain seq x y z
N MET A 1 -19.06 37.70 11.86
CA MET A 1 -19.37 36.98 10.59
C MET A 1 -18.07 36.68 9.85
N ALA A 2 -17.47 35.51 10.07
CA ALA A 2 -16.24 35.10 9.39
C ALA A 2 -16.58 34.48 8.03
N LYS A 3 -16.30 35.20 6.93
CA LYS A 3 -16.43 34.67 5.56
C LYS A 3 -15.48 33.47 5.40
N LYS A 4 -16.03 32.24 5.43
CA LYS A 4 -15.33 31.02 5.00
C LYS A 4 -14.85 31.22 3.56
N LYS A 5 -13.56 31.52 3.38
CA LYS A 5 -12.88 31.43 2.08
C LYS A 5 -12.85 29.96 1.69
N ASN A 6 -13.84 29.51 0.92
CA ASN A 6 -13.78 28.23 0.21
C ASN A 6 -12.63 28.31 -0.80
N LYS A 7 -11.45 27.81 -0.39
CA LYS A 7 -10.29 27.58 -1.24
C LYS A 7 -10.76 26.57 -2.30
N LYS A 8 -11.16 27.04 -3.48
CA LYS A 8 -11.44 26.17 -4.62
C LYS A 8 -10.14 25.44 -4.95
N ILE A 9 -10.01 24.22 -4.44
CA ILE A 9 -8.99 23.27 -4.84
C ILE A 9 -9.18 23.12 -6.35
N LYS A 10 -8.22 23.57 -7.16
CA LYS A 10 -8.23 23.32 -8.60
C LYS A 10 -8.27 21.80 -8.75
N SER A 11 -9.43 21.24 -9.11
CA SER A 11 -9.55 19.83 -9.45
C SER A 11 -8.74 19.62 -10.72
N VAL A 12 -7.54 19.05 -10.58
CA VAL A 12 -6.76 18.59 -11.73
C VAL A 12 -7.59 17.52 -12.42
N ASN A 13 -7.95 17.76 -13.68
CA ASN A 13 -8.84 16.89 -14.43
C ASN A 13 -8.01 15.71 -14.96
N LEU A 14 -7.89 14.66 -14.14
CA LEU A 14 -7.08 13.46 -14.39
C LEU A 14 -7.50 12.73 -15.69
N ASP A 15 -8.72 12.96 -16.17
CA ASP A 15 -9.22 12.44 -17.44
C ASP A 15 -8.57 13.05 -18.69
N LYS A 16 -7.80 14.14 -18.57
CA LYS A 16 -7.05 14.71 -19.70
C LYS A 16 -5.61 14.22 -19.80
N VAL A 17 -5.14 13.42 -18.84
CA VAL A 17 -3.77 12.92 -18.84
C VAL A 17 -3.67 11.74 -19.83
N VAL A 18 -2.85 11.91 -20.87
CA VAL A 18 -2.55 10.85 -21.85
C VAL A 18 -1.39 10.02 -21.32
N LEU A 19 -1.59 8.71 -21.23
CA LEU A 19 -0.57 7.75 -20.82
C LEU A 19 0.00 7.08 -22.08
N SER A 20 1.33 6.95 -22.17
CA SER A 20 1.91 6.07 -23.18
C SER A 20 1.70 4.59 -22.80
N GLU A 21 1.80 3.67 -23.76
CA GLU A 21 1.69 2.23 -23.49
C GLU A 21 2.76 1.75 -22.50
N GLU A 22 3.96 2.34 -22.53
CA GLU A 22 5.04 2.02 -21.60
C GLU A 22 4.76 2.52 -20.19
N GLU A 23 4.25 3.75 -20.05
CA GLU A 23 3.84 4.32 -18.75
C GLU A 23 2.69 3.53 -18.12
N THR A 24 1.79 3.00 -18.94
CA THR A 24 0.68 2.15 -18.51
C THR A 24 1.18 0.81 -17.95
N LYS A 25 2.20 0.20 -18.59
CA LYS A 25 2.85 -1.03 -18.10
C LYS A 25 3.58 -0.79 -16.78
N VAL A 26 4.31 0.33 -16.67
CA VAL A 26 5.02 0.73 -15.44
C VAL A 26 4.02 0.99 -14.30
N ALA A 27 2.94 1.74 -14.56
CA ALA A 27 1.89 2.02 -13.59
C ALA A 27 1.21 0.73 -13.09
N LYS A 28 0.93 -0.22 -14.01
CA LYS A 28 0.35 -1.52 -13.66
C LYS A 28 1.28 -2.33 -12.77
N LYS A 29 2.58 -2.40 -13.10
CA LYS A 29 3.59 -3.06 -12.25
C LYS A 29 3.66 -2.42 -10.86
N LYS A 30 3.72 -1.09 -10.80
CA LYS A 30 3.78 -0.35 -9.54
C LYS A 30 2.56 -0.60 -8.66
N ALA A 31 1.36 -0.57 -9.23
CA ALA A 31 0.13 -0.88 -8.49
C ALA A 31 0.08 -2.35 -8.01
N MET A 32 0.55 -3.29 -8.82
CA MET A 32 0.62 -4.71 -8.42
C MET A 32 1.61 -4.92 -7.26
N LEU A 33 2.75 -4.23 -7.27
CA LEU A 33 3.71 -4.26 -6.17
C LEU A 33 3.10 -3.70 -4.88
N ILE A 34 2.39 -2.57 -4.93
CA ILE A 34 1.69 -2.01 -3.75
C ILE A 34 0.69 -3.02 -3.17
N ILE A 35 -0.11 -3.65 -4.03
CA ILE A 35 -1.09 -4.65 -3.58
C ILE A 35 -0.38 -5.83 -2.91
N LEU A 36 0.72 -6.31 -3.50
CA LEU A 36 1.50 -7.40 -2.91
C LEU A 36 2.06 -7.03 -1.54
N LEU A 37 2.63 -5.83 -1.42
CA LEU A 37 3.16 -5.29 -0.17
C LEU A 37 2.04 -5.18 0.90
N CYS A 38 0.86 -4.69 0.51
CA CYS A 38 -0.30 -4.60 1.39
C CYS A 38 -0.81 -5.96 1.89
N ILE A 39 -0.70 -7.02 1.08
CA ILE A 39 -1.09 -8.38 1.50
C ILE A 39 -0.01 -9.03 2.36
N MET A 40 1.27 -8.78 2.06
CA MET A 40 2.37 -9.34 2.83
C MET A 40 2.39 -8.84 4.27
N TRP A 41 2.00 -7.59 4.49
CA TRP A 41 1.97 -6.97 5.82
C TRP A 41 1.12 -7.75 6.87
N PRO A 42 -0.17 -8.02 6.65
CA PRO A 42 -0.99 -8.80 7.60
C PRO A 42 -0.51 -10.23 7.75
N ILE A 43 0.11 -10.83 6.72
CA ILE A 43 0.74 -12.16 6.83
C ILE A 43 1.92 -12.11 7.80
N THR A 44 2.77 -11.09 7.72
CA THR A 44 3.85 -10.88 8.70
C THR A 44 3.32 -10.69 10.12
N LEU A 45 2.22 -9.92 10.29
CA LEU A 45 1.61 -9.71 11.61
C LEU A 45 1.02 -11.01 12.18
N LEU A 46 0.34 -11.82 11.36
CA LEU A 46 -0.16 -13.14 11.74
C LEU A 46 0.98 -14.09 12.17
N LEU A 47 2.10 -14.08 11.46
CA LEU A 47 3.27 -14.89 11.82
C LEU A 47 3.94 -14.40 13.10
N LEU A 48 3.94 -13.09 13.35
CA LEU A 48 4.45 -12.50 14.59
C LEU A 48 3.51 -12.71 15.79
N TRP A 49 2.31 -13.26 15.57
CA TRP A 49 1.33 -13.47 16.62
C TRP A 49 1.86 -14.45 17.69
N PRO A 50 1.77 -14.12 18.99
CA PRO A 50 2.39 -14.90 20.07
C PRO A 50 1.96 -16.38 20.06
N SER A 51 0.68 -16.64 19.79
CA SER A 51 0.12 -18.00 19.77
C SER A 51 0.67 -18.87 18.65
N LEU A 52 1.00 -18.31 17.47
CA LEU A 52 1.64 -19.07 16.39
C LEU A 52 3.10 -19.39 16.72
N ARG A 53 3.80 -18.40 17.30
CA ARG A 53 5.20 -18.52 17.68
C ARG A 53 5.44 -19.60 18.74
N SER A 54 4.48 -19.85 19.64
CA SER A 54 4.58 -20.90 20.65
C SER A 54 4.38 -22.32 20.10
N ILE A 55 3.69 -22.48 18.96
CA ILE A 55 3.33 -23.80 18.41
C ILE A 55 4.37 -24.27 17.39
N VAL A 56 4.85 -23.38 16.52
CA VAL A 56 5.80 -23.71 15.43
C VAL A 56 6.90 -22.65 15.28
N PRO A 57 7.77 -22.48 16.30
CA PRO A 57 8.74 -21.38 16.36
C PRO A 57 9.74 -21.38 15.19
N THR A 58 10.24 -22.55 14.80
CA THR A 58 11.24 -22.69 13.74
C THR A 58 10.68 -22.31 12.37
N ILE A 59 9.48 -22.79 12.04
CA ILE A 59 8.82 -22.53 10.74
C ILE A 59 8.45 -21.04 10.64
N VAL A 60 7.94 -20.46 11.73
CA VAL A 60 7.60 -19.04 11.82
C VAL A 60 8.84 -18.17 11.60
N TYR A 61 9.99 -18.54 12.20
CA TYR A 61 11.22 -17.77 12.06
C TYR A 61 11.75 -17.75 10.61
N TYR A 62 11.82 -18.91 9.94
CA TYR A 62 12.21 -18.98 8.53
C TYR A 62 11.20 -18.29 7.60
N GLY A 63 9.90 -18.37 7.91
CA GLY A 63 8.85 -17.68 7.18
C GLY A 63 8.99 -16.15 7.24
N ILE A 64 9.27 -15.60 8.42
CA ILE A 64 9.49 -14.15 8.60
C ILE A 64 10.72 -13.68 7.81
N ILE A 65 11.81 -14.44 7.83
CA ILE A 65 13.03 -14.10 7.06
C ILE A 65 12.72 -14.06 5.56
N LEU A 66 12.02 -15.07 5.05
CA LEU A 66 11.67 -15.16 3.64
C LEU A 66 10.75 -14.02 3.21
N ILE A 67 9.71 -13.72 3.99
CA ILE A 67 8.82 -12.58 3.74
C ILE A 67 9.60 -11.26 3.79
N SER A 68 10.53 -11.10 4.73
CA SER A 68 11.36 -9.89 4.85
C SER A 68 12.25 -9.70 3.62
N MET A 69 12.89 -10.76 3.12
CA MET A 69 13.70 -10.69 1.88
C MET A 69 12.83 -10.28 0.68
N VAL A 70 11.66 -10.91 0.52
CA VAL A 70 10.72 -10.56 -0.57
C VAL A 70 10.27 -9.10 -0.43
N ASN A 71 10.01 -8.62 0.79
CA ASN A 71 9.59 -7.25 1.05
C ASN A 71 10.66 -6.23 0.64
N VAL A 72 11.94 -6.51 0.92
CA VAL A 72 13.08 -5.69 0.48
C VAL A 72 13.16 -5.64 -1.04
N ILE A 73 13.04 -6.79 -1.73
CA ILE A 73 13.08 -6.86 -3.20
C ILE A 73 11.92 -6.08 -3.83
N LEU A 74 10.71 -6.24 -3.28
CA LEU A 74 9.52 -5.52 -3.75
C LEU A 74 9.66 -4.01 -3.54
N THR A 75 10.18 -3.59 -2.39
CA THR A 75 10.42 -2.17 -2.08
C THR A 75 11.47 -1.59 -3.03
N TYR A 76 12.57 -2.30 -3.28
CA TYR A 76 13.60 -1.87 -4.24
C TYR A 76 13.04 -1.73 -5.66
N THR A 77 12.23 -2.69 -6.09
CA THR A 77 11.56 -2.65 -7.41
C THR A 77 10.55 -1.51 -7.48
N PHE A 78 9.85 -1.23 -6.38
CA PHE A 78 8.91 -0.10 -6.31
C PHE A 78 9.63 1.24 -6.40
N THR A 79 10.76 1.42 -5.71
CA THR A 79 11.55 2.67 -5.73
C THR A 79 12.23 2.92 -7.07
N THR A 80 12.55 1.88 -7.83
CA THR A 80 13.16 2.00 -9.16
C THR A 80 12.13 2.29 -10.26
N LEU A 81 10.83 2.08 -10.00
CA LEU A 81 9.75 2.44 -10.92
C LEU A 81 9.35 3.91 -10.73
N GLU A 82 10.07 4.79 -11.41
CA GLU A 82 9.73 6.21 -11.52
C GLU A 82 8.56 6.40 -12.50
N ILE A 83 7.46 6.95 -11.98
CA ILE A 83 6.32 7.41 -12.76
C ILE A 83 5.81 8.70 -12.14
N ASP A 84 5.45 9.66 -12.98
CA ASP A 84 4.86 10.92 -12.54
C ASP A 84 3.58 10.66 -11.72
N GLU A 85 3.48 11.29 -10.55
CA GLU A 85 2.36 11.08 -9.62
C GLU A 85 1.00 11.39 -10.27
N MET A 86 0.91 12.42 -11.12
CA MET A 86 -0.35 12.78 -11.78
C MET A 86 -0.75 11.73 -12.81
N LYS A 87 0.23 11.15 -13.52
CA LYS A 87 -0.01 10.06 -14.48
C LYS A 87 -0.41 8.77 -13.77
N TYR A 88 0.23 8.47 -12.65
CA TYR A 88 -0.10 7.32 -11.82
C TYR A 88 -1.52 7.42 -11.24
N GLN A 89 -1.90 8.58 -10.70
CA GLN A 89 -3.25 8.81 -10.20
C GLN A 89 -4.31 8.74 -11.31
N ALA A 90 -4.02 9.28 -12.50
CA ALA A 90 -4.91 9.15 -13.66
C ALA A 90 -5.08 7.68 -14.09
N PHE A 91 -4.00 6.89 -14.07
CA PHE A 91 -4.06 5.46 -14.33
C PHE A 91 -4.93 4.72 -13.30
N LEU A 92 -4.72 5.00 -12.00
CA LEU A 92 -5.50 4.39 -10.91
C LEU A 92 -6.99 4.75 -10.98
N GLN A 93 -7.33 5.97 -11.40
CA GLN A 93 -8.72 6.38 -11.54
C GLN A 93 -9.43 5.66 -12.69
N ARG A 94 -8.74 5.42 -13.81
CA ARG A 94 -9.33 4.77 -14.99
C ARG A 94 -9.37 3.24 -14.89
N ASN A 95 -8.49 2.63 -14.09
CA ASN A 95 -8.35 1.17 -14.02
C ASN A 95 -8.97 0.57 -12.75
N PRO A 96 -9.59 -0.63 -12.84
CA PRO A 96 -10.16 -1.30 -11.67
C PRO A 96 -9.12 -1.65 -10.60
N ILE A 97 -7.84 -1.75 -10.98
CA ILE A 97 -6.71 -1.96 -10.07
C ILE A 97 -6.61 -0.84 -9.02
N GLY A 98 -6.94 0.41 -9.38
CA GLY A 98 -6.91 1.52 -8.42
C GLY A 98 -8.00 1.45 -7.35
N LYS A 99 -9.12 0.73 -7.60
CA LYS A 99 -10.10 0.45 -6.54
C LYS A 99 -9.52 -0.53 -5.51
N VAL A 100 -8.77 -1.54 -5.98
CA VAL A 100 -8.14 -2.54 -5.11
C VAL A 100 -7.04 -1.90 -4.26
N GLU A 101 -6.20 -1.05 -4.87
CA GLU A 101 -5.16 -0.31 -4.14
C GLU A 101 -5.77 0.62 -3.09
N ARG A 102 -6.83 1.38 -3.41
CA ARG A 102 -7.54 2.21 -2.41
C ARG A 102 -8.10 1.40 -1.25
N LEU A 103 -8.69 0.23 -1.51
CA LEU A 103 -9.19 -0.66 -0.45
C LEU A 103 -8.04 -1.20 0.42
N GLY A 104 -6.92 -1.61 -0.21
CA GLY A 104 -5.71 -2.03 0.50
C GLY A 104 -5.14 -0.93 1.38
N SER A 105 -5.05 0.30 0.87
CA SER A 105 -4.59 1.47 1.63
C SER A 105 -5.49 1.78 2.83
N VAL A 106 -6.82 1.65 2.70
CA VAL A 106 -7.74 1.78 3.85
C VAL A 106 -7.51 0.67 4.89
N PHE A 107 -7.25 -0.56 4.44
CA PHE A 107 -6.96 -1.69 5.33
C PHE A 107 -5.67 -1.46 6.13
N VAL A 108 -4.60 -1.00 5.48
CA VAL A 108 -3.34 -0.67 6.14
C VAL A 108 -3.52 0.47 7.17
N ILE A 109 -4.29 1.51 6.84
CA ILE A 109 -4.59 2.60 7.78
C ILE A 109 -5.38 2.08 8.99
N ALA A 110 -6.37 1.21 8.76
CA ALA A 110 -7.14 0.59 9.83
C ALA A 110 -6.26 -0.30 10.73
N GLU A 111 -5.35 -1.10 10.15
CA GLU A 111 -4.37 -1.90 10.91
C GLU A 111 -3.46 -1.02 11.77
N VAL A 112 -2.91 0.07 11.23
CA VAL A 112 -2.07 1.02 12.00
C VAL A 112 -2.87 1.63 13.16
N GLY A 113 -4.13 1.97 12.93
CA GLY A 113 -5.04 2.46 13.98
C GLY A 113 -5.27 1.43 15.09
N LEU A 114 -5.52 0.17 14.73
CA LEU A 114 -5.69 -0.94 15.67
C LEU A 114 -4.41 -1.22 16.47
N ILE A 115 -3.24 -1.20 15.84
CA ILE A 115 -1.94 -1.38 16.51
C ILE A 115 -1.71 -0.24 17.52
N MET A 116 -1.96 1.01 17.13
CA MET A 116 -1.85 2.15 18.05
C MET A 116 -2.80 2.02 19.24
N MET A 117 -4.05 1.62 19.00
CA MET A 117 -5.03 1.41 20.06
C MET A 117 -4.61 0.28 21.00
N PHE A 118 -4.07 -0.82 20.47
CA PHE A 118 -3.53 -1.94 21.26
C PHE A 118 -2.35 -1.51 22.14
N ILE A 119 -1.42 -0.71 21.61
CA ILE A 119 -0.28 -0.17 22.37
C ILE A 119 -0.76 0.74 23.52
N ILE A 120 -1.77 1.57 23.27
CA ILE A 120 -2.32 2.48 24.30
C ILE A 120 -3.06 1.69 25.39
N LEU A 121 -3.82 0.66 25.03
CA LEU A 121 -4.60 -0.16 25.97
C LEU A 121 -3.76 -1.20 26.73
N SER A 122 -2.59 -1.57 26.20
CA SER A 122 -1.64 -2.48 26.86
C SER A 122 -0.66 -1.75 27.79
N LYS A 123 -0.83 -0.44 27.97
CA LYS A 123 -0.14 0.39 28.96
C LYS A 123 -1.03 0.59 30.18
#